data_AF-A0A3D5XR67-F1
#
_entry.id   AF-A0A3D5XR67-F1
#
_cell.length_a   1.000
_cell.length_b   1.000
_cell.length_c   1.000
_cell.angle_alpha   90.00
_cell.angle_beta   90.00
_cell.angle_gamma   90.00
#
_symmetry.space_group_name_H-M   'P 1'
#
loop_
_entity.id
_entity.type
_entity.pdbx_description
1 polymer ?
#
loop_
_entity_poly.entity_id
_entity_poly.type
_entity_poly.pdbx_seq_one_letter_code
_entity_poly.pdbx_strand_id
1 'polypeptide(L)'
;DYKGTASYYDVSYSQVYKWVNDYLSIGEESLIDNRGKRKSEDKLTELEKAERKIKILEAKVKELEMEKVLLKKVEEIERRRYFQNPKTK
;
A
#
# COMPACT_ATOMS: atom_id res chain seq x y z
N ASP A 1 17.86 -6.98 -34.42
CA ASP A 1 16.61 -7.63 -34.80
C ASP A 1 15.96 -8.24 -33.57
N TYR A 2 14.81 -7.73 -33.14
CA TYR A 2 14.14 -8.18 -31.91
C TYR A 2 13.62 -9.63 -32.02
N LYS A 3 13.23 -10.05 -33.22
CA LYS A 3 12.69 -11.40 -33.45
C LYS A 3 13.80 -12.46 -33.38
N GLY A 4 14.98 -12.16 -33.94
CA GLY A 4 16.17 -12.99 -33.80
C GLY A 4 16.62 -13.15 -32.35
N THR A 5 16.70 -12.05 -31.59
CA THR A 5 17.06 -12.10 -30.17
C THR A 5 16.03 -12.88 -29.34
N ALA A 6 14.74 -12.68 -29.60
CA ALA A 6 13.66 -13.41 -28.94
C ALA A 6 13.77 -14.92 -29.15
N SER A 7 14.03 -15.35 -30.40
CA SER A 7 14.22 -16.76 -30.73
C SER A 7 15.49 -17.37 -30.13
N TYR A 8 16.56 -16.58 -30.01
CA TYR A 8 17.83 -17.06 -29.45
C TYR A 8 17.75 -17.31 -27.94
N TYR A 9 17.03 -16.46 -27.22
CA TYR A 9 16.89 -16.55 -25.76
C TYR A 9 15.60 -17.25 -25.30
N ASP A 10 14.80 -17.81 -26.23
CA ASP A 10 13.51 -18.43 -25.96
C ASP A 10 12.56 -17.54 -25.12
N VAL A 11 12.51 -16.26 -25.49
CA VAL A 11 11.65 -15.25 -24.87
C VAL A 11 10.72 -14.65 -25.90
N SER A 12 9.59 -14.10 -25.46
CA SER A 12 8.64 -13.45 -26.37
C SER A 12 9.24 -12.19 -26.99
N TYR A 13 8.94 -11.96 -28.27
CA TYR A 13 9.22 -10.70 -28.96
C TYR A 13 8.78 -9.48 -28.14
N SER A 14 7.60 -9.55 -27.52
CA SER A 14 7.06 -8.45 -26.72
C SER A 14 7.91 -8.14 -25.48
N GLN A 15 8.58 -9.14 -24.89
CA GLN A 15 9.47 -8.96 -23.75
C GLN A 15 10.75 -8.25 -24.19
N VAL A 16 11.38 -8.71 -25.28
CA VAL A 16 12.61 -8.08 -25.81
C VAL A 16 12.35 -6.64 -26.23
N TYR A 17 11.24 -6.40 -26.93
CA TYR A 17 10.84 -5.05 -27.33
C TYR A 17 10.64 -4.13 -26.10
N LYS A 18 9.92 -4.62 -25.08
CA LYS A 18 9.69 -3.87 -23.85
C LYS A 18 10.99 -3.55 -23.12
N TRP A 19 11.87 -4.53 -22.94
CA TRP A 19 13.17 -4.32 -22.28
C TRP A 19 14.02 -3.28 -23.00
N VAL A 20 14.07 -3.32 -24.33
CA VAL A 20 14.85 -2.34 -25.10
C VAL A 20 14.27 -0.93 -24.93
N ASN A 21 12.94 -0.79 -24.98
CA ASN A 21 12.29 0.49 -24.79
C ASN A 21 12.45 1.04 -23.35
N ASP A 22 12.32 0.17 -22.35
CA ASP A 22 12.50 0.52 -20.94
C ASP A 22 13.96 0.89 -20.65
N TYR A 23 14.93 0.19 -21.25
CA TYR A 23 16.35 0.49 -21.14
C TYR A 23 16.71 1.84 -21.80
N LEU A 24 16.17 2.13 -22.99
CA LEU A 24 16.44 3.40 -23.67
C LEU A 24 15.84 4.61 -22.95
N SER A 25 14.75 4.43 -22.19
CA SER A 25 14.08 5.54 -21.50
C SER A 25 14.68 5.87 -20.14
N ILE A 26 14.98 4.85 -19.33
CA ILE A 26 15.35 5.01 -17.91
C ILE A 26 16.72 4.37 -17.60
N GLY A 27 17.32 3.65 -18.56
CA GLY A 27 18.58 2.92 -18.37
C GLY A 27 18.38 1.56 -17.71
N GLU A 28 19.45 0.98 -17.18
CA GLU A 28 19.46 -0.34 -16.56
C GLU A 28 18.48 -0.48 -15.37
N GLU A 29 18.21 0.62 -14.66
CA GLU A 29 17.33 0.60 -13.49
C GLU A 29 15.89 0.14 -13.79
N SER A 30 15.41 0.31 -15.02
CA SER A 30 14.07 -0.11 -15.43
C SER A 30 13.94 -1.62 -15.68
N LEU A 31 15.07 -2.30 -15.89
CA LEU A 31 15.12 -3.75 -16.11
C LEU A 31 15.15 -4.55 -14.79
N ILE A 32 15.31 -3.86 -13.66
CA ILE A 32 15.34 -4.49 -12.33
C ILE A 32 13.94 -5.04 -11.98
N ASP A 33 13.88 -6.31 -11.59
CA ASP A 33 12.63 -6.92 -11.12
C ASP A 33 12.21 -6.32 -9.76
N ASN A 34 11.15 -5.52 -9.80
CA ASN A 34 10.56 -4.85 -8.65
C ASN A 34 9.26 -5.53 -8.16
N ARG A 35 8.97 -6.76 -8.61
CA ARG A 35 7.80 -7.48 -8.11
C ARG A 35 7.87 -7.68 -6.60
N GLY A 36 6.77 -7.39 -5.91
CA GLY A 36 6.68 -7.47 -4.44
C GLY A 36 7.49 -6.43 -3.66
N LYS A 37 8.30 -5.59 -4.33
CA LYS A 37 9.08 -4.53 -3.69
C LYS A 37 8.39 -3.19 -3.84
N ARG A 38 8.30 -2.41 -2.77
CA ARG A 38 7.82 -1.03 -2.86
C ARG A 38 8.90 -0.17 -3.52
N LYS A 39 8.50 0.73 -4.42
CA LYS A 39 9.41 1.79 -4.92
C LYS A 39 10.01 2.54 -3.74
N SER A 40 11.32 2.79 -3.79
CA SER A 40 12.05 3.63 -2.83
C SER A 40 11.41 5.02 -2.78
N GLU A 41 11.49 5.69 -1.64
CA GLU A 41 10.92 7.03 -1.45
C GLU A 41 11.54 8.07 -2.38
N ASP A 42 12.81 7.90 -2.73
CA ASP A 42 13.54 8.79 -3.64
C ASP A 42 13.09 8.66 -5.10
N LYS A 43 12.52 7.51 -5.47
CA LYS A 43 12.02 7.23 -6.82
C LYS A 43 10.52 7.51 -6.98
N LEU A 44 9.86 7.99 -5.92
CA LEU A 44 8.46 8.37 -5.97
C LEU A 44 8.32 9.80 -6.45
N THR A 45 7.37 10.00 -7.36
CA THR A 45 6.87 11.34 -7.69
C THR A 45 6.21 11.97 -6.46
N GLU A 46 6.18 13.30 -6.40
CA GLU A 46 5.54 14.02 -5.30
C GLU A 46 4.05 13.65 -5.15
N LEU A 47 3.38 13.35 -6.26
CA LEU A 47 2.01 12.86 -6.27
C LEU A 47 1.89 11.48 -5.61
N GLU A 48 2.74 10.51 -5.97
CA GLU A 48 2.72 9.18 -5.35
C GLU A 48 3.08 9.26 -3.84
N LYS A 49 3.96 10.18 -3.43
CA LYS A 49 4.26 10.43 -2.01
C LYS A 49 3.02 10.96 -1.28
N ALA A 50 2.29 11.90 -1.88
CA ALA A 50 1.06 12.46 -1.32
C ALA A 50 -0.02 11.39 -1.17
N GLU A 51 -0.26 10.57 -2.20
CA GLU A 51 -1.23 9.47 -2.15
C GLU A 51 -0.91 8.46 -1.04
N ARG A 52 0.37 8.10 -0.87
CA ARG A 52 0.79 7.22 0.24
C ARG A 52 0.49 7.84 1.60
N LYS A 53 0.78 9.14 1.78
CA LYS A 53 0.48 9.86 3.03
C LYS A 53 -1.02 9.90 3.30
N ILE A 54 -1.83 10.20 2.29
CA ILE A 54 -3.30 10.19 2.40
C ILE A 54 -3.78 8.82 2.88
N LYS A 55 -3.34 7.73 2.24
CA LYS A 55 -3.75 6.38 2.62
C LYS A 55 -3.37 6.02 4.07
N ILE A 56 -2.19 6.44 4.52
CA ILE A 56 -1.75 6.24 5.92
C ILE A 56 -2.63 7.04 6.88
N LEU A 57 -2.93 8.30 6.54
CA LEU A 57 -3.77 9.16 7.37
C LEU A 57 -5.21 8.65 7.45
N GLU A 58 -5.79 8.20 6.34
CA GLU A 58 -7.12 7.60 6.30
C GLU A 58 -7.21 6.36 7.19
N ALA A 59 -6.19 5.50 7.14
CA ALA A 59 -6.11 4.33 8.02
C ALA A 59 -6.05 4.75 9.50
N LYS A 60 -5.29 5.80 9.83
CA LYS A 60 -5.20 6.31 11.21
C LYS A 60 -6.51 6.95 11.68
N VAL A 61 -7.19 7.70 10.82
CA VAL A 61 -8.51 8.27 11.11
C VAL A 61 -9.50 7.15 11.42
N LYS A 62 -9.53 6.10 10.60
CA LYS A 62 -10.40 4.94 10.81
C LYS A 62 -10.11 4.24 12.15
N GLU A 63 -8.84 4.07 12.51
CA GLU A 63 -8.44 3.50 13.80
C GLU A 63 -8.95 4.34 14.97
N LEU A 64 -8.74 5.67 14.92
CA LEU A 64 -9.20 6.60 15.96
C LEU A 64 -10.73 6.66 16.08
N GLU A 65 -11.45 6.56 14.97
CA GLU A 65 -12.90 6.47 14.97
C GLU A 65 -13.38 5.19 15.68
N MET A 66 -12.73 4.06 15.42
CA MET A 66 -13.02 2.80 16.09
C MET A 66 -12.73 2.87 17.59
N GLU A 67 -11.59 3.44 17.99
CA GLU A 67 -11.26 3.69 19.40
C GLU A 67 -12.32 4.54 20.10
N LYS A 68 -12.77 5.62 19.45
CA LYS A 68 -13.84 6.49 19.99
C LYS A 68 -15.15 5.76 20.17
N VAL A 69 -15.54 4.91 19.21
CA VAL A 69 -16.74 4.08 19.31
C VAL A 69 -16.61 3.07 20.46
N LEU A 70 -15.44 2.45 20.59
CA LEU A 70 -15.15 1.50 21.66
C LEU A 70 -15.24 2.16 23.04
N LEU A 71 -14.63 3.34 23.22
CA LEU A 71 -14.69 4.10 24.48
C LEU A 71 -16.14 4.41 24.89
N LYS A 72 -16.95 4.92 23.95
CA LYS A 72 -18.38 5.17 24.21
C LYS A 72 -19.11 3.91 24.64
N LYS A 73 -18.76 2.75 24.06
CA LYS A 73 -19.41 1.48 24.41
C LYS A 73 -19.02 0.99 25.80
N VAL A 74 -17.76 1.18 26.20
CA VAL A 74 -17.28 0.88 27.55
C VAL A 74 -18.02 1.73 28.58
N GLU A 75 -18.10 3.05 28.38
CA GLU A 75 -18.82 3.96 29.28
C GLU A 75 -20.31 3.61 29.41
N GLU A 76 -20.96 3.16 28.33
CA GLU A 76 -22.35 2.68 28.37
C GLU A 76 -22.49 1.42 29.24
N ILE A 77 -21.58 0.46 29.11
CA ILE A 77 -21.59 -0.79 29.87
C ILE A 77 -21.35 -0.51 31.36
N GLU A 78 -20.37 0.35 31.68
CA GLU A 78 -20.09 0.75 33.06
C GLU A 78 -21.28 1.43 33.72
N ARG A 79 -21.94 2.36 33.01
CA ARG A 79 -23.19 2.97 33.49
C ARG A 79 -24.27 1.93 33.73
N ARG A 80 -24.52 1.01 32.79
CA ARG A 80 -25.50 -0.07 32.98
C ARG A 80 -25.19 -0.94 34.19
N ARG A 81 -23.92 -1.32 34.39
CA ARG A 81 -23.49 -2.10 35.56
C ARG A 81 -23.72 -1.35 36.87
N TYR A 82 -23.41 -0.05 36.90
CA TYR A 82 -23.69 0.81 38.05
C TYR A 82 -25.20 0.88 38.35
N PHE A 83 -26.04 1.05 37.33
CA PHE A 83 -27.51 1.05 37.48
C PHE A 83 -28.08 -0.31 37.91
N GLN A 84 -27.43 -1.43 37.58
CA GLN A 84 -27.86 -2.78 37.97
C GLN A 84 -27.40 -3.19 39.38
N ASN A 85 -26.38 -2.54 39.93
CA ASN A 85 -25.92 -2.75 41.32
C ASN A 85 -26.11 -1.48 42.19
N PRO A 86 -27.34 -0.97 42.38
CA PRO A 86 -27.60 0.10 43.33
C PRO A 86 -27.66 -0.48 44.75
N LYS A 87 -26.52 -0.97 45.26
CA LYS A 87 -26.35 -1.63 46.57
C LYS A 87 -27.30 -2.83 46.79
N THR A 88 -26.74 -4.03 46.79
CA THR A 88 -27.22 -5.09 47.67
C THR A 88 -27.38 -4.50 49.07
N LYS A 89 -28.62 -4.41 49.56
CA LYS A 89 -28.95 -3.96 50.93
C LYS A 89 -28.33 -4.88 51.96
#